data_AF-A0A9P0PWW5-F1
#
_entry.id   AF-A0A9P0PWW5-F1
#
_cell.length_a   1.000
_cell.length_b   1.000
_cell.length_c   1.000
_cell.angle_alpha   90.00
_cell.angle_beta   90.00
_cell.angle_gamma   90.00
#
_symmetry.space_group_name_H-M   'P 1'
#
loop_
_entity.id
_entity.type
_entity.pdbx_description
1 polymer ?
#
loop_
_entity_poly.entity_id
_entity_poly.type
_entity_poly.pdbx_seq_one_letter_code
_entity_poly.pdbx_strand_id
1 'polypeptide(L)'
;MVATFVSKAGHIATIPLNEQRNVTAEWYTTICLPKVITELRKINPERRIILHQDNASSHTAQKTRQYLTEENVELLDHPPYSPDLSPNDFFTFPKIKNRLRGQRFQSPEEAVDAFKNAVLDLPANEWNKCFENWF
;
A
#
# COMPACT_ATOMS: atom_id res chain seq x y z
N MET A 1 -5.23 7.48 9.62
CA MET A 1 -4.37 7.29 8.44
C MET A 1 -4.41 5.81 8.05
N VAL A 2 -4.28 5.46 6.77
CA VAL A 2 -4.21 4.06 6.31
C VAL A 2 -2.96 3.86 5.45
N ALA A 3 -2.33 2.69 5.56
CA ALA A 3 -1.34 2.21 4.60
C ALA A 3 -2.02 1.21 3.67
N THR A 4 -1.91 1.40 2.35
CA THR A 4 -2.54 0.53 1.36
C THR A 4 -1.52 -0.05 0.40
N PHE A 5 -1.66 -1.35 0.13
CA PHE A 5 -0.79 -2.11 -0.76
C PHE A 5 -1.64 -2.74 -1.85
N VAL A 6 -1.17 -2.61 -3.09
CA VAL A 6 -1.85 -3.05 -4.30
C VAL A 6 -0.84 -3.72 -5.22
N SER A 7 -1.35 -4.56 -6.11
CA SER A 7 -0.58 -5.28 -7.12
C SER A 7 -1.33 -5.28 -8.45
N LYS A 8 -0.71 -5.82 -9.51
CA LYS A 8 -1.38 -6.07 -10.79
C LYS A 8 -2.67 -6.91 -10.64
N ALA A 9 -2.70 -7.82 -9.66
CA ALA A 9 -3.86 -8.66 -9.37
C ALA A 9 -4.96 -7.92 -8.57
N GLY A 10 -4.68 -6.70 -8.11
CA GLY A 10 -5.60 -5.87 -7.33
C GLY A 10 -5.10 -5.58 -5.92
N HIS A 11 -6.04 -5.28 -5.04
CA HIS A 11 -5.79 -4.98 -3.63
C HIS A 11 -5.12 -6.14 -2.89
N ILE A 12 -4.14 -5.83 -2.05
CA ILE A 12 -3.46 -6.79 -1.18
C ILE A 12 -3.88 -6.58 0.26
N ALA A 13 -3.70 -5.37 0.78
CA ALA A 13 -4.01 -5.05 2.17
C ALA A 13 -4.22 -3.55 2.38
N THR A 14 -5.08 -3.22 3.34
CA THR A 14 -5.21 -1.86 3.89
C THR A 14 -5.10 -1.97 5.40
N ILE A 15 -4.03 -1.40 5.95
CA ILE A 15 -3.73 -1.44 7.38
C ILE A 15 -4.00 -0.04 7.95
N PRO A 16 -5.03 0.13 8.80
CA PRO A 16 -5.24 1.38 9.49
C PRO A 16 -4.15 1.60 10.54
N LEU A 17 -3.69 2.85 10.63
CA LEU A 17 -2.83 3.30 11.71
C LEU A 17 -3.71 3.56 12.94
N ASN A 18 -3.91 2.53 13.75
CA ASN A 18 -4.70 2.62 14.97
C ASN A 18 -3.82 3.21 16.09
N GLU A 19 -4.38 4.14 16.87
CA GLU A 19 -3.81 4.69 18.11
C GLU A 19 -2.49 5.49 17.99
N GLN A 20 -1.79 5.42 16.85
CA GLN A 20 -0.55 6.15 16.59
C GLN A 20 -0.76 7.37 15.69
N ARG A 21 0.02 8.43 15.94
CA ARG A 21 -0.06 9.68 15.17
C ARG A 21 0.61 9.61 13.80
N ASN A 22 1.72 8.87 13.69
CA ASN A 22 2.59 8.84 12.50
C ASN A 22 3.00 7.40 12.16
N VAL A 23 3.26 7.15 10.87
CA VAL A 23 3.91 5.91 10.43
C VAL A 23 5.38 5.97 10.85
N THR A 24 5.78 5.09 11.76
CA THR A 24 7.17 4.93 12.21
C THR A 24 7.78 3.69 11.58
N ALA A 25 9.11 3.61 11.49
CA ALA A 25 9.79 2.38 11.08
C ALA A 25 9.43 1.20 12.00
N GLU A 26 9.19 1.46 13.29
CA GLU A 26 8.74 0.45 14.26
C GLU A 26 7.39 -0.14 13.86
N TRP A 27 6.38 0.71 13.70
CA TRP A 27 5.04 0.26 13.32
C TRP A 27 5.04 -0.40 11.94
N TYR A 28 5.83 0.15 11.00
CA TYR A 28 5.91 -0.35 9.65
C TYR A 28 6.46 -1.78 9.61
N THR A 29 7.50 -2.07 10.38
CA THR A 29 8.16 -3.39 10.41
C THR A 29 7.49 -4.40 11.34
N THR A 30 6.81 -3.96 12.40
CA THR A 30 6.20 -4.88 13.38
C THR A 30 4.73 -5.17 13.13
N ILE A 31 4.01 -4.28 12.44
CA ILE A 31 2.56 -4.40 12.25
C ILE A 31 2.19 -4.38 10.77
N CYS A 32 2.72 -3.43 10.00
CA CYS A 32 2.29 -3.20 8.62
C CYS A 32 2.81 -4.27 7.66
N LEU A 33 4.14 -4.32 7.45
CA LEU A 33 4.78 -5.23 6.51
C LEU A 33 4.51 -6.72 6.81
N PRO A 34 4.53 -7.21 8.06
CA PRO A 34 4.23 -8.62 8.33
C PRO A 34 2.85 -9.05 7.81
N LYS A 35 1.84 -8.20 7.96
CA LYS A 35 0.48 -8.46 7.44
C LYS A 35 0.49 -8.51 5.92
N VAL A 36 1.13 -7.56 5.26
CA VAL A 36 1.21 -7.50 3.79
C VAL A 36 1.91 -8.73 3.22
N ILE A 37 3.07 -9.09 3.79
CA ILE A 37 3.87 -10.23 3.32
C ILE A 37 3.11 -11.54 3.55
N THR A 38 2.44 -11.68 4.70
CA THR A 38 1.58 -12.84 4.99
C THR A 38 0.49 -13.00 3.92
N GLU A 39 -0.21 -11.92 3.55
CA GLU A 39 -1.23 -11.99 2.50
C GLU A 39 -0.63 -12.32 1.12
N LEU A 40 0.51 -11.72 0.77
CA LEU A 40 1.19 -12.03 -0.49
C LEU A 40 1.64 -13.49 -0.57
N ARG A 41 2.17 -14.05 0.52
CA ARG A 41 2.63 -15.44 0.57
C ARG A 41 1.47 -16.44 0.56
N LYS A 42 0.27 -16.08 1.03
CA LYS A 42 -0.93 -16.92 0.85
C LYS A 42 -1.32 -17.05 -0.62
N ILE A 43 -1.21 -15.96 -1.38
CA ILE A 43 -1.60 -15.93 -2.79
C ILE A 43 -0.51 -16.56 -3.67
N ASN A 44 0.77 -16.25 -3.40
CA ASN A 44 1.91 -16.71 -4.17
C ASN A 44 3.11 -17.09 -3.27
N PRO A 45 3.10 -18.29 -2.65
CA PRO A 45 4.10 -18.68 -1.64
C PRO A 45 5.54 -18.56 -2.14
N GLU A 46 5.81 -19.07 -3.35
CA GLU A 46 7.16 -19.22 -3.91
C GLU A 46 7.61 -18.06 -4.80
N ARG A 47 6.77 -17.05 -5.05
CA ARG A 47 7.15 -15.95 -5.95
C ARG A 47 8.04 -14.94 -5.24
N ARG A 48 8.98 -14.38 -6.01
CA ARG A 48 9.74 -13.18 -5.63
C ARG A 48 8.77 -12.03 -5.38
N ILE A 49 8.98 -11.30 -4.28
CA ILE A 49 8.23 -10.08 -3.96
C ILE A 49 9.12 -8.89 -4.27
N ILE A 50 8.63 -7.98 -5.10
CA ILE A 50 9.25 -6.69 -5.39
C ILE A 50 8.32 -5.61 -4.83
N LEU A 51 8.82 -4.84 -3.89
CA LEU A 51 8.10 -3.75 -3.23
C LEU A 51 8.55 -2.42 -3.82
N HIS A 52 7.58 -1.61 -4.27
CA HIS A 52 7.80 -0.21 -4.60
C HIS A 52 7.12 0.68 -3.54
N GLN A 53 7.86 1.63 -3.00
CA GLN A 53 7.40 2.59 -1.99
C GLN A 53 8.18 3.90 -2.14
N ASP A 54 7.62 5.00 -1.63
CA ASP A 54 8.29 6.30 -1.64
C ASP A 54 9.45 6.35 -0.62
N ASN A 55 10.23 7.43 -0.68
CA ASN A 55 11.42 7.62 0.16
C ASN A 55 11.10 8.20 1.55
N ALA A 56 9.91 7.98 2.09
CA ALA A 56 9.57 8.43 3.45
C ALA A 56 10.59 7.89 4.47
N SER A 57 10.81 8.63 5.57
CA SER A 57 11.84 8.28 6.56
C SER A 57 11.60 6.90 7.20
N SER A 58 10.34 6.50 7.40
CA SER A 58 9.97 5.17 7.86
C SER A 58 10.32 4.06 6.87
N HIS A 59 10.26 4.34 5.57
CA HIS A 59 10.52 3.37 4.50
C HIS A 59 12.02 3.19 4.23
N THR A 60 12.80 4.26 4.39
CA THR A 60 14.25 4.27 4.16
C THR A 60 15.08 3.96 5.41
N ALA A 61 14.46 3.90 6.59
CA ALA A 61 15.13 3.55 7.84
C ALA A 61 15.89 2.21 7.75
N GLN A 62 17.03 2.12 8.41
CA GLN A 62 17.86 0.91 8.46
C GLN A 62 17.05 -0.31 8.92
N LYS A 63 16.21 -0.14 9.95
CA LYS A 63 15.33 -1.20 10.47
C LYS A 63 14.39 -1.75 9.40
N THR A 64 13.81 -0.88 8.57
CA THR A 64 12.92 -1.27 7.48
C THR A 64 13.67 -2.02 6.38
N ARG A 65 14.84 -1.52 5.97
CA ARG A 65 15.68 -2.20 4.96
C ARG A 65 16.15 -3.58 5.43
N GLN A 66 16.54 -3.70 6.69
CA GLN A 66 16.94 -4.97 7.28
C GLN A 66 15.78 -5.96 7.29
N TYR A 67 14.61 -5.54 7.78
CA TYR A 67 13.41 -6.38 7.81
C TYR A 67 13.04 -6.89 6.40
N LEU A 68 13.04 -6.02 5.39
CA LEU A 68 12.74 -6.41 4.01
C LEU A 68 13.75 -7.43 3.46
N THR A 69 15.03 -7.27 3.81
CA THR A 69 16.09 -8.21 3.43
C THR A 69 15.88 -9.58 4.07
N GLU A 70 15.57 -9.62 5.37
CA GLU A 70 15.29 -10.86 6.11
C GLU A 70 14.07 -11.61 5.55
N GLU A 71 13.05 -10.88 5.10
CA GLU A 71 11.84 -11.43 4.50
C GLU A 71 11.98 -11.78 3.00
N ASN A 72 13.19 -11.65 2.43
CA ASN A 72 13.46 -11.86 1.00
C ASN A 72 12.56 -11.00 0.09
N VAL A 73 12.30 -9.75 0.49
CA VAL A 73 11.57 -8.75 -0.29
C VAL A 73 12.57 -7.81 -0.93
N GLU A 74 12.56 -7.75 -2.25
CA GLU A 74 13.35 -6.78 -2.99
C GLU A 74 12.68 -5.41 -2.97
N LEU A 75 13.48 -4.37 -2.79
CA LEU A 75 13.02 -2.99 -2.88
C LEU A 75 13.33 -2.44 -4.29
N LEU A 76 12.31 -1.92 -4.96
CA LEU A 76 12.47 -1.16 -6.19
C LEU A 76 12.81 0.29 -5.85
N ASP A 77 13.84 0.83 -6.50
CA ASP A 77 14.26 2.21 -6.29
C ASP A 77 13.16 3.20 -6.72
N HIS A 78 12.96 4.23 -5.89
CA HIS A 78 12.02 5.32 -6.15
C HIS A 78 12.78 6.65 -6.22
N PRO A 79 12.65 7.43 -7.29
CA PRO A 79 13.28 8.74 -7.36
C PRO A 79 12.59 9.75 -6.41
N PRO A 80 13.34 10.72 -5.84
CA PRO A 80 12.75 11.74 -4.97
C PRO A 80 11.69 12.59 -5.71
N TYR A 81 10.61 12.92 -5.00
CA TYR A 81 9.53 13.81 -5.48
C TYR A 81 8.81 13.34 -6.75
N SER A 82 8.66 12.03 -6.93
CA SER A 82 8.03 11.43 -8.12
C SER A 82 6.72 10.70 -7.81
N PRO A 83 5.68 11.39 -7.30
CA PRO A 83 4.37 10.77 -7.07
C PRO A 83 3.72 10.25 -8.36
N ASP A 84 4.07 10.81 -9.51
CA ASP A 84 3.66 10.34 -10.84
C ASP A 84 4.16 8.92 -11.17
N LEU A 85 5.18 8.43 -10.47
CA LEU A 85 5.71 7.07 -10.59
C LEU A 85 5.13 6.09 -9.57
N SER A 86 4.23 6.55 -8.68
CA SER A 86 3.62 5.71 -7.65
C SER A 86 2.19 5.33 -8.04
N PRO A 87 1.88 4.04 -8.26
CA PRO A 87 0.53 3.58 -8.60
C PRO A 87 -0.54 4.03 -7.58
N ASN A 88 -0.16 4.16 -6.31
CA ASN A 88 -1.07 4.66 -5.30
C ASN A 88 -1.43 6.14 -5.53
N ASP A 89 -0.47 6.97 -5.93
CA ASP A 89 -0.65 8.42 -6.06
C ASP A 89 -1.31 8.82 -7.39
N PHE A 90 -0.91 8.23 -8.51
CA PHE A 90 -1.49 8.58 -9.82
C PHE A 90 -2.80 7.83 -10.15
N PHE A 91 -3.04 6.65 -9.57
CA PHE A 91 -4.18 5.81 -9.90
C PHE A 91 -5.12 5.55 -8.72
N THR A 92 -4.65 4.91 -7.65
CA THR A 92 -5.53 4.43 -6.57
C THR A 92 -6.20 5.60 -5.86
N PHE A 93 -5.42 6.51 -5.25
CA PHE A 93 -5.98 7.58 -4.44
C PHE A 93 -6.90 8.52 -5.20
N PRO A 94 -6.60 8.98 -6.43
CA PRO A 94 -7.54 9.79 -7.21
C PRO A 94 -8.89 9.11 -7.45
N LYS A 95 -8.89 7.81 -7.81
CA LYS A 95 -10.13 7.05 -8.03
C LYS A 95 -10.95 6.90 -6.76
N ILE A 96 -10.31 6.53 -5.65
CA ILE A 96 -11.02 6.38 -4.37
C ILE A 96 -11.53 7.72 -3.86
N LYS A 97 -10.73 8.79 -3.94
CA LYS A 97 -11.17 10.15 -3.58
C LYS A 97 -12.40 10.59 -4.38
N ASN A 98 -12.43 10.31 -5.69
CA ASN A 98 -13.58 10.63 -6.53
C ASN A 98 -14.82 9.83 -6.13
N ARG A 99 -14.67 8.54 -5.81
CA ARG A 99 -15.78 7.67 -5.37
C ARG A 99 -16.35 8.06 -4.00
N LEU A 100 -15.49 8.49 -3.08
CA LEU A 100 -15.88 8.92 -1.73
C LEU A 100 -16.24 10.41 -1.66
N ARG A 101 -16.21 11.12 -2.78
CA ARG A 101 -16.43 12.56 -2.82
C ARG A 101 -17.83 12.92 -2.30
N GLY A 102 -17.86 13.85 -1.35
CA GLY A 102 -19.12 14.35 -0.76
C GLY A 102 -19.72 13.46 0.32
N GLN A 103 -19.15 12.29 0.58
CA GLN A 103 -19.56 11.43 1.69
C GLN A 103 -19.08 12.00 3.03
N ARG A 104 -19.86 11.79 4.08
CA ARG A 104 -19.52 12.15 5.46
C ARG A 104 -19.58 10.88 6.30
N PHE A 105 -18.53 10.64 7.08
CA PHE A 105 -18.41 9.50 7.96
C PHE A 105 -18.52 9.98 9.42
N GLN A 106 -19.21 9.20 10.24
CA GLN A 106 -19.42 9.48 11.66
C GLN A 106 -18.22 9.05 12.51
N SER A 107 -17.37 8.16 11.99
CA SER A 107 -16.16 7.72 12.68
C SER A 107 -14.98 7.45 11.74
N PRO A 108 -13.73 7.44 12.25
CA PRO A 108 -12.56 7.02 11.48
C PRO A 108 -12.69 5.59 10.94
N GLU A 109 -13.30 4.68 11.70
CA GLU A 109 -13.50 3.28 11.31
C GLU A 109 -14.42 3.19 10.09
N GLU A 110 -15.53 3.94 10.10
CA GLU A 110 -16.44 4.02 8.96
C GLU A 110 -15.73 4.55 7.71
N ALA A 111 -14.89 5.57 7.85
CA ALA A 111 -14.09 6.11 6.75
C ALA A 111 -13.07 5.08 6.21
N VAL A 112 -12.45 4.30 7.09
CA VAL A 112 -11.51 3.23 6.72
C VAL A 112 -12.23 2.12 5.97
N ASP A 113 -13.42 1.72 6.43
CA ASP A 113 -14.19 0.65 5.79
C ASP A 113 -14.76 1.11 4.44
N ALA A 114 -15.23 2.35 4.34
CA ALA A 114 -15.61 2.94 3.07
C ALA A 114 -14.44 2.98 2.07
N PHE A 115 -13.23 3.32 2.54
CA PHE A 115 -12.02 3.27 1.73
C PHE A 115 -11.69 1.84 1.27
N LYS A 116 -11.71 0.86 2.17
CA LYS A 116 -11.45 -0.55 1.82
C LYS A 116 -12.43 -1.06 0.78
N ASN A 117 -13.73 -0.83 0.99
CA ASN A 117 -14.77 -1.26 0.05
C ASN A 117 -14.59 -0.58 -1.31
N ALA A 118 -14.32 0.72 -1.33
CA ALA A 118 -14.05 1.46 -2.56
C ALA A 118 -12.86 0.91 -3.36
N VAL A 119 -11.81 0.45 -2.68
CA VAL A 119 -10.63 -0.18 -3.29
C VAL A 119 -10.93 -1.60 -3.80
N LEU A 120 -11.65 -2.40 -3.03
CA LEU A 120 -12.07 -3.75 -3.43
C LEU A 120 -13.01 -3.75 -4.62
N ASP A 121 -13.86 -2.73 -4.72
CA ASP A 121 -14.81 -2.55 -5.81
C ASP A 121 -14.16 -2.02 -7.11
N LEU A 122 -12.84 -1.76 -7.13
CA LEU A 122 -12.15 -1.39 -8.36
C LEU A 122 -12.02 -2.61 -9.28
N PRO A 123 -12.46 -2.52 -10.56
CA PRO A 123 -12.40 -3.65 -11.48
C PRO A 123 -10.98 -4.18 -11.73
N ALA A 124 -10.83 -5.50 -11.81
CA ALA A 124 -9.55 -6.17 -12.05
C ALA A 124 -8.81 -5.68 -13.31
N ASN A 125 -9.53 -5.33 -14.37
CA ASN A 125 -8.94 -4.79 -15.60
C ASN A 125 -8.30 -3.41 -15.39
N GLU A 126 -8.81 -2.60 -14.46
CA GLU A 126 -8.20 -1.30 -14.16
C GLU A 126 -6.86 -1.45 -13.44
N TRP A 127 -6.74 -2.41 -12.52
CA TRP A 127 -5.46 -2.76 -11.88
C TRP A 127 -4.45 -3.25 -12.92
N ASN A 128 -4.87 -4.17 -13.79
CA ASN A 128 -4.00 -4.65 -14.87
C ASN A 128 -3.51 -3.50 -15.76
N LYS A 129 -4.43 -2.64 -16.21
CA LYS A 129 -4.10 -1.47 -17.03
C LYS A 129 -3.17 -0.49 -16.30
N CYS A 130 -3.38 -0.27 -15.00
CA CYS A 130 -2.49 0.58 -14.19
C CYS A 130 -1.05 0.05 -14.23
N PHE A 131 -0.86 -1.24 -13.94
CA PHE A 131 0.46 -1.86 -13.87
C PHE A 131 1.09 -2.16 -15.24
N GLU A 132 0.33 -2.22 -16.33
CA GLU A 132 0.86 -2.34 -17.69
C GLU A 132 1.36 -1.02 -18.27
N ASN A 133 0.80 0.11 -17.82
CA ASN A 133 1.28 1.45 -18.20
C ASN A 133 2.29 2.01 -17.19
N TRP A 134 2.51 1.29 -16.09
CA TRP A 134 3.58 1.57 -15.15
C TRP A 134 4.87 0.94 -15.70
N PHE A 135 5.96 1.71 -15.67
CA PHE A 135 7.25 1.42 -16.31
C PHE A 135 7.66 -0.06 -16.34
#